data_AF-A0A970QFA4-F1
#
_entry.id   AF-A0A970QFA4-F1
#
_cell.length_a   1.000
_cell.length_b   1.000
_cell.length_c   1.000
_cell.angle_alpha   90.00
_cell.angle_beta   90.00
_cell.angle_gamma   90.00
#
_symmetry.space_group_name_H-M   'P 1'
#
loop_
_entity.id
_entity.type
_entity.pdbx_description
1 polymer ?
#
loop_
_entity_poly.entity_id
_entity_poly.type
_entity_poly.pdbx_seq_one_letter_code
_entity_poly.pdbx_strand_id
1 'polypeptide(L)'
;MEDQAIIALFWARDERAIRETKAKYGRLCRSIARNILGSEEDAEECENDTYLKTWQAIPPQKPSILSAYLGRIARNIALNRWKANRADKRGGGEVPLSLDELGDCVSGREAPGLAEADVIAVIEAYLDTLSAAERQVFLLRYWQLEPIAAIARHVAWSESKVTSLLYRLRKKLKSQLEKEGIHV
;
A
#
# COMPACT_ATOMS: atom_id res chain seq x y z
N MET A 1 -1.11 23.40 3.16
CA MET A 1 -0.35 23.63 1.91
C MET A 1 -0.81 22.62 0.85
N GLU A 2 -0.95 23.05 -0.39
CA GLU A 2 -1.34 22.19 -1.52
C GLU A 2 -0.18 21.30 -2.01
N ASP A 3 -0.50 20.15 -2.61
CA ASP A 3 0.49 19.16 -3.07
C ASP A 3 1.48 19.77 -4.06
N GLN A 4 0.99 20.57 -5.00
CA GLN A 4 1.83 21.22 -6.02
C GLN A 4 2.81 22.23 -5.41
N ALA A 5 2.44 22.89 -4.31
CA ALA A 5 3.34 23.79 -3.60
C ALA A 5 4.44 23.00 -2.87
N ILE A 6 4.11 21.87 -2.24
CA ILE A 6 5.11 20.98 -1.63
C ILE A 6 6.08 20.44 -2.68
N ILE A 7 5.56 20.01 -3.85
CA ILE A 7 6.38 19.53 -4.97
C ILE A 7 7.30 20.65 -5.47
N ALA A 8 6.81 21.88 -5.60
CA ALA A 8 7.62 23.03 -6.01
C ALA A 8 8.78 23.30 -5.03
N LEU A 9 8.57 23.13 -3.72
CA LEU A 9 9.65 23.25 -2.72
C LEU A 9 10.72 22.17 -2.92
N PHE A 10 10.35 20.91 -3.19
CA PHE A 10 11.32 19.86 -3.51
C PHE A 10 12.13 20.21 -4.78
N TRP A 11 11.45 20.69 -5.82
CA TRP A 11 12.10 21.14 -7.06
C TRP A 11 13.08 22.29 -6.84
N ALA A 12 12.73 23.22 -5.97
CA ALA A 12 13.59 24.34 -5.59
C ALA A 12 14.72 23.96 -4.62
N ARG A 13 14.81 22.69 -4.18
CA ARG A 13 15.72 22.24 -3.13
C ARG A 13 15.59 23.06 -1.85
N ASP A 14 14.35 23.43 -1.51
CA ASP A 14 14.02 24.16 -0.29
C ASP A 14 13.68 23.17 0.83
N GLU A 15 14.43 23.21 1.94
CA GLU A 15 14.28 22.31 3.09
C GLU A 15 12.88 22.35 3.72
N ARG A 16 12.14 23.45 3.52
CA ARG A 16 10.73 23.53 3.93
C ARG A 16 9.90 22.40 3.33
N ALA A 17 10.28 21.85 2.16
CA ALA A 17 9.63 20.69 1.55
C ALA A 17 9.46 19.54 2.53
N ILE A 18 10.48 19.23 3.33
CA ILE A 18 10.43 18.12 4.30
C ILE A 18 9.41 18.42 5.39
N ARG A 19 9.46 19.63 5.97
CA ARG A 19 8.55 20.03 7.05
C ARG A 19 7.09 20.05 6.60
N GLU A 20 6.80 20.60 5.42
CA GLU A 20 5.45 20.68 4.88
C GLU A 20 4.93 19.29 4.48
N THR A 21 5.81 18.44 3.94
CA THR A 21 5.48 17.02 3.66
C THR A 21 5.15 16.27 4.94
N LYS A 22 5.96 16.44 5.99
CA LYS A 22 5.73 15.81 7.29
C LYS A 22 4.43 16.25 7.93
N ALA A 23 4.18 17.56 7.94
CA ALA A 23 2.95 18.12 8.48
C ALA A 23 1.70 17.56 7.79
N LYS A 24 1.75 17.36 6.46
CA LYS A 24 0.59 16.89 5.69
C LYS A 24 0.45 15.36 5.63
N TYR A 25 1.55 14.63 5.48
CA TYR A 25 1.54 13.19 5.17
C TYR A 25 2.27 12.30 6.18
N GLY A 26 2.85 12.85 7.25
CA GLY A 26 3.55 12.04 8.27
C GLY A 26 2.68 10.94 8.84
N ARG A 27 1.40 11.24 9.15
CA ARG A 27 0.44 10.23 9.62
C ARG A 27 0.22 9.10 8.60
N LEU A 28 0.15 9.42 7.31
CA LEU A 28 -0.02 8.41 6.25
C LEU A 28 1.20 7.50 6.16
N CYS A 29 2.40 8.08 6.07
CA CYS A 29 3.64 7.32 5.97
C CYS A 29 3.83 6.42 7.20
N ARG A 30 3.60 6.96 8.40
CA ARG A 30 3.74 6.22 9.65
C ARG A 30 2.70 5.13 9.80
N SER A 31 1.43 5.36 9.42
CA SER A 31 0.39 4.31 9.47
C SER A 31 0.78 3.12 8.60
N ILE A 32 1.18 3.37 7.35
CA ILE A 32 1.62 2.33 6.42
C ILE A 32 2.83 1.57 7.00
N ALA A 33 3.86 2.29 7.46
CA ALA A 33 5.07 1.68 7.98
C ALA A 33 4.78 0.85 9.24
N ARG A 34 3.98 1.37 10.16
CA ARG A 34 3.57 0.67 11.38
C ARG A 34 2.75 -0.58 11.11
N ASN A 35 1.81 -0.52 10.16
CA ASN A 35 1.01 -1.69 9.78
C ASN A 35 1.90 -2.84 9.27
N ILE A 36 3.02 -2.50 8.64
CA ILE A 36 3.99 -3.47 8.11
C ILE A 36 4.96 -3.96 9.20
N LEU A 37 5.58 -3.03 9.93
CA LEU A 37 6.70 -3.30 10.82
C LEU A 37 6.27 -3.68 12.24
N GLY A 38 5.09 -3.23 12.68
CA GLY A 38 4.57 -3.47 14.03
C GLY A 38 5.28 -2.70 15.15
N SER A 39 6.23 -1.82 14.80
CA SER A 39 7.02 -0.99 15.72
C SER A 39 6.83 0.49 15.40
N GLU A 40 6.57 1.31 16.42
CA GLU A 40 6.47 2.77 16.25
C GLU A 40 7.84 3.38 15.95
N GLU A 41 8.92 2.89 16.59
CA GLU A 41 10.28 3.37 16.33
C GLU A 41 10.70 3.10 14.88
N ASP A 42 10.46 1.88 14.38
CA ASP A 42 10.78 1.53 13.00
C ASP A 42 9.89 2.30 12.00
N ALA A 43 8.65 2.63 12.40
CA ALA A 43 7.74 3.41 11.57
C ALA A 43 8.18 4.87 11.46
N GLU A 44 8.69 5.47 12.54
CA GLU A 44 9.26 6.82 12.53
C GLU A 44 10.54 6.90 11.70
N GLU A 45 11.40 5.88 11.78
CA GLU A 45 12.59 5.81 10.93
C GLU A 45 12.23 5.65 9.46
N CYS A 46 11.25 4.78 9.15
CA CYS A 46 10.72 4.61 7.80
C CYS A 46 10.09 5.91 7.23
N GLU A 47 9.40 6.69 8.07
CA GLU A 47 8.88 8.01 7.71
C GLU A 47 10.04 8.96 7.31
N ASN A 48 11.12 9.00 8.10
CA ASN A 48 12.27 9.84 7.79
C ASN A 48 12.98 9.39 6.50
N ASP A 49 13.19 8.09 6.31
CA ASP A 49 13.73 7.52 5.07
C ASP A 49 12.87 7.84 3.85
N THR A 50 11.55 7.91 4.04
CA THR A 50 10.61 8.28 2.98
C THR A 50 10.87 9.71 2.51
N TYR A 51 11.12 10.64 3.43
CA TYR A 51 11.46 12.02 3.08
C TYR A 51 12.81 12.12 2.40
N LEU A 52 13.82 11.38 2.89
CA LEU A 52 15.14 11.35 2.26
C LEU A 52 15.06 10.81 0.82
N LYS A 53 14.36 9.69 0.59
CA LYS A 53 14.16 9.15 -0.76
C LYS A 53 13.35 10.10 -1.65
N THR A 54 12.34 10.75 -1.10
CA THR A 54 11.55 11.75 -1.85
C THR A 54 12.41 12.93 -2.26
N TRP A 55 13.25 13.44 -1.35
CA TRP A 55 14.23 14.48 -1.62
C TRP A 55 15.20 14.03 -2.72
N GLN A 56 15.74 12.82 -2.66
CA GLN A 56 16.66 12.32 -3.68
C GLN A 56 16.00 12.16 -5.06
N ALA A 57 14.73 11.75 -5.10
CA ALA A 57 14.01 11.47 -6.35
C ALA A 57 13.41 12.70 -7.04
N ILE A 58 13.13 13.77 -6.29
CA ILE A 58 12.55 15.01 -6.81
C ILE A 58 13.57 16.14 -6.70
N PRO A 59 13.99 16.76 -7.81
CA PRO A 59 13.83 16.39 -9.23
C PRO A 59 14.69 15.17 -9.65
N PRO A 60 14.39 14.50 -10.81
CA PRO A 60 13.50 14.94 -11.90
C PRO A 60 12.06 14.44 -11.82
N GLN A 61 11.71 13.63 -10.82
CA GLN A 61 10.34 13.10 -10.73
C GLN A 61 9.34 14.20 -10.38
N LYS A 62 8.12 14.10 -10.94
CA LYS A 62 7.01 15.03 -10.67
C LYS A 62 5.72 14.22 -10.46
N PRO A 63 5.42 13.79 -9.22
CA PRO A 63 4.23 12.98 -8.96
C PRO A 63 2.95 13.77 -9.22
N SER A 64 1.97 13.14 -9.87
CA SER A 64 0.63 13.70 -10.06
C SER A 64 -0.18 13.69 -8.76
N ILE A 65 0.00 12.64 -7.94
CA ILE A 65 -0.66 12.46 -6.64
C ILE A 65 0.42 12.24 -5.57
N LEU A 66 0.69 13.26 -4.76
CA LEU A 66 1.80 13.24 -3.80
C LEU A 66 1.58 12.21 -2.67
N SER A 67 0.34 12.06 -2.19
CA SER A 67 -0.02 11.07 -1.16
C SER A 67 0.28 9.63 -1.60
N ALA A 68 -0.12 9.26 -2.82
CA ALA A 68 0.14 7.94 -3.39
C ALA A 68 1.65 7.72 -3.60
N TYR A 69 2.35 8.75 -4.06
CA TYR A 69 3.81 8.71 -4.26
C TYR A 69 4.57 8.45 -2.95
N LEU A 70 4.27 9.22 -1.90
CA LEU A 70 4.86 9.07 -0.57
C LEU A 70 4.50 7.73 0.06
N GLY A 71 3.22 7.34 0.01
CA GLY A 71 2.75 6.08 0.55
C GLY A 71 3.42 4.88 -0.12
N ARG A 72 3.65 4.93 -1.44
CA ARG A 72 4.42 3.90 -2.17
C ARG A 72 5.87 3.81 -1.68
N ILE A 73 6.54 4.93 -1.50
CA ILE A 73 7.93 4.96 -1.00
C ILE A 73 7.99 4.37 0.42
N ALA A 74 7.13 4.84 1.33
CA ALA A 74 7.06 4.36 2.71
C ALA A 74 6.75 2.85 2.76
N ARG A 75 5.75 2.39 1.99
CA ARG A 75 5.41 0.97 1.86
C ARG A 75 6.59 0.13 1.41
N ASN A 76 7.31 0.58 0.38
CA ASN A 76 8.45 -0.16 -0.16
C ASN A 76 9.62 -0.23 0.83
N ILE A 77 9.93 0.87 1.53
CA ILE A 77 10.95 0.86 2.60
C ILE A 77 10.55 -0.12 3.70
N ALA A 78 9.32 -0.01 4.20
CA ALA A 78 8.81 -0.85 5.28
C ALA A 78 8.80 -2.34 4.88
N LEU A 79 8.34 -2.69 3.67
CA LEU A 79 8.35 -4.07 3.19
C LEU A 79 9.78 -4.62 3.04
N ASN A 80 10.72 -3.81 2.59
CA ASN A 80 12.12 -4.23 2.48
C ASN A 80 12.73 -4.50 3.85
N ARG A 81 12.50 -3.62 4.83
CA ARG A 81 12.92 -3.81 6.23
C ARG A 81 12.25 -5.05 6.84
N TRP A 82 10.94 -5.21 6.65
CA TRP A 82 10.19 -6.38 7.10
C TRP A 82 10.75 -7.68 6.52
N LYS A 83 11.10 -7.71 5.23
CA LYS A 83 11.72 -8.88 4.57
C LYS A 83 13.09 -9.18 5.19
N ALA A 84 13.93 -8.15 5.40
CA ALA A 84 15.24 -8.31 6.02
C ALA A 84 15.14 -8.86 7.45
N ASN A 85 14.26 -8.28 8.29
CA ASN A 85 14.08 -8.71 9.68
C ASN A 85 13.53 -10.15 9.80
N ARG A 86 12.79 -10.62 8.79
CA ARG A 86 12.20 -11.97 8.77
C ARG A 86 13.04 -13.05 8.11
N ALA A 87 14.10 -12.67 7.39
CA ALA A 87 15.14 -13.64 7.05
C ALA A 87 15.73 -14.28 8.32
N ASP A 88 15.67 -13.58 9.46
CA ASP A 88 16.25 -14.02 10.73
C ASP A 88 15.25 -14.68 11.72
N LYS A 89 13.94 -14.37 11.70
CA LYS A 89 12.92 -14.99 12.61
C LYS A 89 11.49 -15.04 12.01
N ARG A 90 10.75 -16.13 12.28
CA ARG A 90 9.31 -16.27 11.95
C ARG A 90 8.44 -15.40 12.88
N GLY A 91 7.54 -14.58 12.34
CA GLY A 91 6.62 -13.73 13.13
C GLY A 91 5.31 -13.36 12.40
N GLY A 92 4.27 -12.99 13.17
CA GLY A 92 2.91 -12.57 12.72
C GLY A 92 2.79 -11.08 12.35
N GLY A 93 1.58 -10.59 12.05
CA GLY A 93 1.29 -9.19 11.71
C GLY A 93 0.33 -9.03 10.53
N GLU A 94 0.06 -7.79 10.09
CA GLU A 94 -0.90 -7.53 9.00
C GLU A 94 -0.39 -7.97 7.63
N VAL A 95 0.94 -8.02 7.43
CA VAL A 95 1.53 -8.48 6.17
C VAL A 95 1.19 -9.97 5.92
N PRO A 96 1.50 -10.93 6.81
CA PRO A 96 1.05 -12.32 6.62
C PRO A 96 -0.45 -12.46 6.46
N LEU A 97 -1.25 -11.79 7.29
CA LEU A 97 -2.71 -11.90 7.22
C LEU A 97 -3.27 -11.45 5.86
N SER A 98 -2.76 -10.33 5.34
CA SER A 98 -3.19 -9.81 4.05
C SER A 98 -2.67 -10.66 2.88
N LEU A 99 -1.46 -11.22 3.00
CA LEU A 99 -0.90 -12.14 2.02
C LEU A 99 -1.63 -13.48 2.00
N ASP A 100 -1.99 -14.03 3.16
CA ASP A 100 -2.77 -15.28 3.28
C ASP A 100 -4.16 -15.08 2.67
N GLU A 101 -4.82 -13.95 2.97
CA GLU A 101 -6.09 -13.59 2.35
C GLU A 101 -6.00 -13.51 0.81
N LEU A 102 -4.98 -12.81 0.28
CA LEU A 102 -4.77 -12.72 -1.17
C LEU A 102 -4.32 -14.05 -1.76
N GLY A 103 -3.64 -14.90 -0.98
CA GLY A 103 -3.20 -16.23 -1.34
C GLY A 103 -4.36 -17.10 -1.81
N ASP A 104 -5.56 -16.95 -1.24
CA ASP A 104 -6.75 -17.67 -1.69
C ASP A 104 -7.19 -17.33 -3.14
N CYS A 105 -6.74 -16.17 -3.66
CA CYS A 105 -7.02 -15.73 -5.01
C CYS A 105 -6.10 -16.39 -6.04
N VAL A 106 -5.04 -17.05 -5.58
CA VAL A 106 -4.01 -17.69 -6.40
C VAL A 106 -3.76 -19.15 -5.96
N SER A 107 -3.28 -20.01 -6.85
CA SER A 107 -2.88 -21.40 -6.67
C SER A 107 -1.51 -21.56 -6.02
N GLY A 108 -0.73 -20.48 -5.93
CA GLY A 108 0.63 -20.45 -5.39
C GLY A 108 1.68 -21.03 -6.34
N ARG A 109 1.38 -21.17 -7.64
CA ARG A 109 2.29 -21.69 -8.66
C ARG A 109 2.80 -20.55 -9.54
N GLU A 110 4.07 -20.60 -9.91
CA GLU A 110 4.57 -19.73 -10.97
C GLU A 110 3.88 -20.11 -12.29
N ALA A 111 3.29 -19.12 -12.96
CA ALA A 111 2.75 -19.25 -14.30
C ALA A 111 3.85 -18.90 -15.32
N PRO A 112 4.45 -19.89 -16.01
CA PRO A 112 5.55 -19.63 -16.94
C PRO A 112 5.07 -18.73 -18.09
N GLY A 113 5.76 -17.59 -18.29
CA GLY A 113 5.45 -16.66 -19.37
C GLY A 113 4.43 -15.57 -19.04
N LEU A 114 3.88 -15.54 -17.82
CA LEU A 114 3.04 -14.44 -17.37
C LEU A 114 3.90 -13.23 -16.96
N ALA A 115 3.77 -12.09 -17.64
CA ALA A 115 4.50 -10.90 -17.27
C ALA A 115 3.86 -10.22 -16.06
N GLU A 116 4.68 -9.59 -15.21
CA GLU A 116 4.19 -8.78 -14.08
C GLU A 116 3.20 -7.69 -14.57
N ALA A 117 3.46 -7.13 -15.75
CA ALA A 117 2.59 -6.14 -16.39
C ALA A 117 1.18 -6.69 -16.70
N ASP A 118 1.06 -7.97 -17.07
CA ASP A 118 -0.23 -8.59 -17.38
C ASP A 118 -1.07 -8.71 -16.10
N VAL A 119 -0.45 -9.17 -15.01
CA VAL A 119 -1.10 -9.26 -13.69
C VAL A 119 -1.55 -7.88 -13.21
N ILE A 120 -0.69 -6.86 -13.37
CA ILE A 120 -1.02 -5.48 -13.02
C ILE A 120 -2.23 -5.00 -13.81
N ALA A 121 -2.26 -5.20 -15.14
CA ALA A 121 -3.37 -4.78 -15.98
C ALA A 121 -4.70 -5.43 -15.57
N VAL A 122 -4.68 -6.71 -15.20
CA VAL A 122 -5.89 -7.41 -14.72
C VAL A 122 -6.36 -6.87 -13.37
N ILE A 123 -5.44 -6.58 -12.45
CA ILE A 123 -5.78 -5.97 -11.15
C ILE A 123 -6.34 -4.55 -11.35
N GLU A 124 -5.75 -3.74 -12.21
CA GLU A 124 -6.24 -2.39 -12.53
C GLU A 124 -7.65 -2.43 -13.11
N ALA A 125 -7.87 -3.27 -14.13
CA ALA A 125 -9.19 -3.48 -14.71
C ALA A 125 -10.21 -3.96 -13.67
N TYR A 126 -9.82 -4.87 -12.78
CA TYR A 126 -10.67 -5.31 -11.68
C TYR A 126 -11.02 -4.16 -10.72
N LEU A 127 -10.04 -3.35 -10.31
CA LEU A 127 -10.26 -2.21 -9.42
C LEU A 127 -11.20 -1.17 -10.04
N ASP A 128 -11.18 -1.01 -11.36
CA ASP A 128 -12.10 -0.12 -12.09
C ASP A 128 -13.54 -0.63 -12.13
N THR A 129 -13.78 -1.93 -11.92
CA THR A 129 -15.15 -2.48 -11.78
C THR A 129 -15.79 -2.20 -10.42
N LEU A 130 -14.98 -1.82 -9.42
CA LEU A 130 -15.44 -1.67 -8.05
C LEU A 130 -16.10 -0.31 -7.81
N SER A 131 -17.12 -0.27 -6.96
CA SER A 131 -17.62 1.00 -6.44
C SER A 131 -16.52 1.72 -5.64
N ALA A 132 -16.63 3.04 -5.51
CA ALA A 132 -15.63 3.85 -4.80
C ALA A 132 -15.38 3.33 -3.36
N ALA A 133 -16.44 2.95 -2.65
CA ALA A 133 -16.34 2.41 -1.28
C ALA A 133 -15.68 1.02 -1.24
N GLU A 134 -16.00 0.15 -2.20
CA GLU A 134 -15.38 -1.18 -2.29
C GLU A 134 -13.89 -1.07 -2.61
N ARG A 135 -13.53 -0.25 -3.59
CA ARG A 135 -12.13 0.03 -3.95
C ARG A 135 -11.36 0.62 -2.78
N GLN A 136 -11.96 1.55 -2.03
CA GLN A 136 -11.34 2.11 -0.84
C GLN A 136 -11.05 1.04 0.22
N VAL A 137 -12.02 0.20 0.56
CA VAL A 137 -11.82 -0.91 1.52
C VAL A 137 -10.74 -1.88 1.04
N PHE A 138 -10.73 -2.20 -0.26
CA PHE A 138 -9.73 -3.07 -0.86
C PHE A 138 -8.31 -2.49 -0.75
N LEU A 139 -8.13 -1.22 -1.10
CA LEU A 139 -6.83 -0.54 -1.02
C LEU A 139 -6.36 -0.35 0.41
N LEU A 140 -7.24 -0.03 1.35
CA LEU A 140 -6.89 0.04 2.77
C LEU A 140 -6.37 -1.32 3.27
N ARG A 141 -7.07 -2.42 2.93
CA ARG A 141 -6.65 -3.75 3.36
C ARG A 141 -5.36 -4.22 2.70
N TYR A 142 -5.26 -4.17 1.38
CA TYR A 142 -4.19 -4.87 0.65
C TYR A 142 -3.02 -3.97 0.24
N TRP A 143 -3.27 -2.67 0.06
CA TRP A 143 -2.21 -1.71 -0.28
C TRP A 143 -1.65 -1.04 0.98
N GLN A 144 -2.49 -0.56 1.91
CA GLN A 144 -2.05 0.07 3.17
C GLN A 144 -1.86 -0.91 4.34
N LEU A 145 -2.28 -2.17 4.17
CA LEU A 145 -2.19 -3.22 5.19
C LEU A 145 -2.90 -2.84 6.50
N GLU A 146 -3.98 -2.05 6.39
CA GLU A 146 -4.76 -1.62 7.54
C GLU A 146 -5.48 -2.83 8.19
N PRO A 147 -5.48 -2.90 9.54
CA PRO A 147 -6.29 -3.88 10.26
C PRO A 147 -7.79 -3.67 10.00
N ILE A 148 -8.58 -4.76 10.00
CA ILE A 148 -10.03 -4.71 9.74
C ILE A 148 -10.75 -3.71 10.67
N ALA A 149 -10.38 -3.67 11.96
CA ALA A 149 -10.92 -2.73 12.93
C ALA A 149 -10.62 -1.26 12.58
N ALA A 150 -9.45 -0.96 11.99
CA ALA A 150 -9.11 0.38 11.54
C ALA A 150 -9.92 0.77 10.30
N ILE A 151 -10.06 -0.15 9.34
CA ILE A 151 -10.89 0.04 8.14
C ILE A 151 -12.35 0.30 8.54
N ALA A 152 -12.90 -0.53 9.41
CA ALA A 152 -14.28 -0.43 9.91
C ALA A 152 -14.57 0.97 10.50
N ARG A 153 -13.65 1.49 11.32
CA ARG A 153 -13.74 2.86 11.84
C ARG A 153 -13.65 3.91 10.74
N HIS A 154 -12.73 3.74 9.78
CA HIS A 154 -12.52 4.70 8.70
C HIS A 154 -13.73 4.84 7.78
N VAL A 155 -14.42 3.73 7.47
CA VAL A 155 -15.61 3.72 6.58
C VAL A 155 -16.94 3.71 7.35
N ALA A 156 -16.91 3.86 8.67
CA ALA A 156 -18.06 3.84 9.58
C ALA A 156 -18.97 2.60 9.43
N TRP A 157 -18.37 1.42 9.24
CA TRP A 157 -19.07 0.14 9.13
C TRP A 157 -18.71 -0.80 10.29
N SER A 158 -19.48 -1.88 10.46
CA SER A 158 -19.09 -2.96 11.37
C SER A 158 -17.91 -3.76 10.80
N GLU A 159 -17.07 -4.32 11.66
CA GLU A 159 -15.99 -5.22 11.25
C GLU A 159 -16.53 -6.41 10.45
N SER A 160 -17.66 -6.98 10.86
CA SER A 160 -18.33 -8.07 10.11
C SER A 160 -18.69 -7.68 8.67
N LYS A 161 -19.17 -6.45 8.45
CA LYS A 161 -19.48 -5.94 7.10
C LYS A 161 -18.21 -5.79 6.27
N VAL A 162 -17.11 -5.27 6.85
CA VAL A 162 -15.82 -5.15 6.18
C VAL A 162 -15.26 -6.53 5.81
N THR A 163 -15.23 -7.47 6.76
CA THR A 163 -14.75 -8.84 6.52
C THR A 163 -15.53 -9.53 5.42
N SER A 164 -16.87 -9.46 5.50
CA SER A 164 -17.76 -10.05 4.50
C SER A 164 -17.59 -9.41 3.12
N LEU A 165 -17.36 -8.10 3.06
CA LEU A 165 -17.10 -7.42 1.81
C LEU A 165 -15.75 -7.86 1.21
N LEU A 166 -14.67 -7.82 1.99
CA LEU A 166 -13.34 -8.23 1.55
C LEU A 166 -13.35 -9.65 1.01
N TYR A 167 -14.02 -10.58 1.68
CA TYR A 167 -14.20 -11.94 1.17
C TYR A 167 -14.85 -12.01 -0.22
N ARG A 168 -15.94 -11.25 -0.43
CA ARG A 168 -16.60 -11.19 -1.75
C ARG A 168 -15.71 -10.54 -2.81
N LEU A 169 -14.99 -9.49 -2.46
CA LEU A 169 -14.05 -8.83 -3.37
C LEU A 169 -12.93 -9.80 -3.79
N ARG A 170 -12.34 -10.55 -2.86
CA ARG A 170 -11.35 -11.57 -3.18
C ARG A 170 -11.87 -12.66 -4.12
N LYS A 171 -13.11 -13.14 -3.91
CA LYS A 171 -13.74 -14.08 -4.84
C LYS A 171 -13.92 -13.51 -6.25
N LYS A 172 -14.30 -12.23 -6.36
CA LYS A 172 -14.43 -11.56 -7.67
C LYS A 172 -13.06 -11.41 -8.34
N LEU A 173 -12.04 -10.97 -7.59
CA LEU A 173 -10.67 -10.87 -8.08
C LEU A 173 -10.18 -12.23 -8.60
N LYS A 174 -10.35 -13.31 -7.83
CA LYS A 174 -10.00 -14.66 -8.24
C LYS A 174 -10.65 -15.04 -9.57
N SER A 175 -11.95 -14.84 -9.70
CA SER A 175 -12.66 -15.14 -10.94
C SER A 175 -12.17 -14.29 -12.12
N GLN A 176 -11.75 -13.05 -11.89
CA GLN A 176 -11.17 -12.19 -12.93
C GLN A 176 -9.80 -12.70 -13.37
N LEU A 177 -8.93 -13.08 -12.42
CA LEU A 177 -7.63 -13.69 -12.72
C LEU A 177 -7.80 -14.98 -13.52
N GLU A 178 -8.69 -15.88 -13.09
CA GLU A 178 -8.96 -17.15 -13.77
C GLU A 178 -9.46 -16.97 -15.22
N LYS A 179 -10.25 -15.94 -15.50
CA LYS A 179 -10.74 -15.64 -16.87
C LYS A 179 -9.62 -15.24 -17.83
N GLU A 180 -8.61 -14.57 -17.32
CA GLU A 180 -7.45 -14.11 -18.09
C GLU A 180 -6.36 -15.20 -18.17
N GLY A 181 -6.69 -16.44 -17.78
CA GLY A 181 -5.75 -17.56 -17.75
C GLY A 181 -4.70 -17.45 -16.64
N ILE A 182 -4.87 -16.49 -15.73
CA ILE A 182 -3.99 -16.28 -14.59
C ILE A 182 -4.40 -17.26 -13.50
N HIS A 183 -3.89 -18.47 -13.62
CA HIS A 183 -3.86 -19.48 -12.57
C HIS A 183 -2.52 -19.42 -11.84
N VAL A 184 -2.12 -18.22 -11.40
CA VAL A 184 -1.07 -18.08 -10.36
C VAL A 184 -1.63 -18.77 -9.15
#